data_AF-A0A7J8SP10-F1
#
_entry.id   AF-A0A7J8SP10-F1
#
_cell.length_a   1.000
_cell.length_b   1.000
_cell.length_c   1.000
_cell.angle_alpha   90.00
_cell.angle_beta   90.00
_cell.angle_gamma   90.00
#
_symmetry.space_group_name_H-M   'P 1'
#
loop_
_entity.id
_entity.type
_entity.pdbx_description
1 polymer ?
#
loop_
_entity_poly.entity_id
_entity_poly.type
_entity_poly.pdbx_seq_one_letter_code
_entity_poly.pdbx_strand_id
1 'polypeptide(L)'
;MAETSTTTSFINGSSSIASLATDHLFTILLLLPMDSILYFAMTCKKFRYLATSDILWESVCRRDWGNTAVDALKSSFHDDEQRRLIPWITLYKQVSRVDSVCCYKLAEPDPDLIFPVPRASHSLNFVSGCLVLFGGGYEGGRDLDDTWAVYIGNNSQNMLKWQKIQTGTPSGRFGHTCVVIENYLVLFGGINERGDRHSDTWLGQVSLHENLGISLSWQLLDVGSTSPPPRGAHAACCISSRKMVIHGGIGLNGVRLDDTWIIELSENQCYGTWRKIVSHPSPPARSGHSLTCISETQTILFGGRGLGYEVLNDIWVLHVTEGYSKWVQIFYELQNIPAGVSLPRVGHSATSIIGGRLLIHGGEDSLRHRKDDFWVLDISHISLEKMHPARLNSKRMLANKWRRLKHEGYKPGCRSFHRACVDDSGRYLYVFGGMVDGLLQPAEPVGLRFDGELFLVELVLQL
;
A
#
# COMPACT_ATOMS: atom_id res chain seq x y z
N MET A 1 35.18 22.31 -74.26
CA MET A 1 35.54 22.11 -72.84
C MET A 1 35.11 23.35 -72.08
N ALA A 2 33.96 23.27 -71.41
CA ALA A 2 33.50 24.28 -70.46
C ALA A 2 32.90 23.49 -69.30
N GLU A 3 33.68 23.33 -68.24
CA GLU A 3 33.20 22.76 -66.98
C GLU A 3 32.54 23.89 -66.19
N THR A 4 31.22 23.90 -66.18
CA THR A 4 30.42 24.70 -65.25
C THR A 4 30.35 23.96 -63.92
N SER A 5 31.06 24.48 -62.92
CA SER A 5 30.96 24.00 -61.54
C SER A 5 29.58 24.36 -60.96
N THR A 6 28.72 23.36 -60.82
CA THR A 6 27.52 23.46 -59.99
C THR A 6 27.93 23.29 -58.53
N THR A 7 28.18 24.40 -57.84
CA THR A 7 28.15 24.45 -56.37
C THR A 7 26.72 24.20 -55.90
N THR A 8 26.40 22.95 -55.58
CA THR A 8 25.24 22.61 -54.77
C THR A 8 25.47 23.11 -53.35
N SER A 9 24.81 24.21 -53.01
CA SER A 9 24.64 24.64 -51.62
C SER A 9 23.77 23.60 -50.90
N PHE A 10 24.40 22.69 -50.17
CA PHE A 10 23.70 21.93 -49.14
C PHE A 10 23.25 22.93 -48.06
N ILE A 11 21.99 23.36 -48.15
CA ILE A 11 21.30 24.02 -47.04
C ILE A 11 21.28 23.00 -45.91
N ASN A 12 22.15 23.22 -44.93
CA ASN A 12 22.20 22.47 -43.67
C ASN A 12 20.94 22.82 -42.84
N GLY A 13 19.78 22.35 -43.30
CA GLY A 13 18.51 22.38 -42.60
C GLY A 13 18.40 21.21 -41.63
N SER A 14 19.42 20.95 -40.81
CA SER A 14 19.29 20.01 -39.70
C SER A 14 18.61 20.76 -38.55
N SER A 15 17.30 20.59 -38.42
CA SER A 15 16.54 21.01 -37.23
C SER A 15 17.07 20.24 -36.02
N SER A 16 18.08 20.82 -35.36
CA SER A 16 18.65 20.24 -34.15
C SER A 16 17.59 20.21 -33.06
N ILE A 17 17.57 19.18 -32.23
CA ILE A 17 16.74 19.14 -31.01
C ILE A 17 16.99 20.37 -30.11
N ALA A 18 18.17 21.01 -30.23
CA ALA A 18 18.50 22.26 -29.55
C ALA A 18 17.69 23.47 -30.02
N SER A 19 17.10 23.45 -31.22
CA SER A 19 16.24 24.51 -31.75
C SER A 19 14.78 24.37 -31.32
N LEU A 20 14.40 23.29 -30.63
CA LEU A 20 13.06 23.17 -30.04
C LEU A 20 12.86 24.24 -28.97
N ALA A 21 11.61 24.71 -28.89
CA ALA A 21 11.13 25.58 -27.83
C ALA A 21 11.19 24.86 -26.47
N THR A 22 11.40 25.63 -25.40
CA THR A 22 11.66 25.10 -24.05
C THR A 22 10.49 24.31 -23.49
N ASP A 23 9.27 24.73 -23.79
CA ASP A 23 8.01 24.06 -23.46
C ASP A 23 7.88 22.68 -24.13
N HIS A 24 8.23 22.55 -25.42
CA HIS A 24 8.25 21.26 -26.09
C HIS A 24 9.28 20.31 -25.44
N LEU A 25 10.47 20.81 -25.13
CA LEU A 25 11.50 20.03 -24.43
C LEU A 25 11.03 19.62 -23.03
N PHE A 26 10.35 20.50 -22.31
CA PHE A 26 9.78 20.21 -20.99
C PHE A 26 8.78 19.05 -21.09
N THR A 27 7.82 19.12 -22.02
CA THR A 27 6.84 18.06 -22.26
C THR A 27 7.50 16.74 -22.63
N ILE A 28 8.53 16.77 -23.48
CA ILE A 28 9.29 15.55 -23.82
C ILE A 28 9.94 14.96 -22.57
N LEU A 29 10.60 15.77 -21.73
CA LEU A 29 11.25 15.30 -20.51
C LEU A 29 10.25 14.66 -19.53
N LEU A 30 9.01 15.16 -19.46
CA LEU A 30 7.95 14.55 -18.64
C LEU A 30 7.52 13.16 -19.10
N LEU A 31 7.85 12.74 -20.31
CA LEU A 31 7.56 11.40 -20.80
C LEU A 31 8.72 10.43 -20.58
N LEU A 32 9.87 10.94 -20.12
CA LEU A 32 11.09 10.15 -19.99
C LEU A 32 11.28 9.58 -18.57
N PRO A 33 11.90 8.39 -18.44
CA PRO A 33 12.33 7.90 -17.14
C PRO A 33 13.46 8.76 -16.59
N MET A 34 13.66 8.68 -15.27
CA MET A 34 14.67 9.44 -14.53
C MET A 34 16.05 9.45 -15.20
N ASP A 35 16.57 8.27 -15.54
CA ASP A 35 17.91 8.13 -16.12
C ASP A 35 18.03 8.88 -17.45
N SER A 36 17.00 8.83 -18.29
CA SER A 36 16.98 9.55 -19.58
C SER A 36 16.98 11.07 -19.39
N ILE A 37 16.29 11.60 -18.38
CA ILE A 37 16.32 13.03 -18.03
C ILE A 37 17.73 13.42 -17.58
N LEU A 38 18.38 12.60 -16.75
CA LEU A 38 19.74 12.85 -16.28
C LEU A 38 20.76 12.80 -17.42
N TYR A 39 20.68 11.82 -18.32
CA TYR A 39 21.53 11.76 -19.51
C TYR A 39 21.31 12.97 -20.43
N PHE A 40 20.05 13.39 -20.61
CA PHE A 40 19.74 14.60 -21.37
C PHE A 40 20.40 15.84 -20.74
N ALA A 41 20.41 15.97 -19.41
CA ALA A 41 21.08 17.07 -18.72
C ALA A 41 22.60 17.13 -18.96
N MET A 42 23.23 16.01 -19.31
CA MET A 42 24.69 15.93 -19.51
C MET A 42 25.14 16.45 -20.89
N THR A 43 24.22 16.61 -21.84
CA THR A 43 24.54 16.88 -23.25
C THR A 43 24.98 18.34 -23.53
N CYS A 44 24.31 19.35 -22.98
CA CYS A 44 24.73 20.76 -23.11
C CYS A 44 24.19 21.65 -21.99
N LYS A 45 24.69 22.90 -21.87
CA LYS A 45 24.29 23.85 -20.82
C LYS A 45 22.79 24.17 -20.83
N LYS A 46 22.20 24.39 -22.02
CA LYS A 46 20.76 24.67 -22.18
C LYS A 46 19.92 23.52 -21.62
N PHE A 47 20.27 22.29 -21.99
CA PHE A 47 19.57 21.08 -21.57
C PHE A 47 19.77 20.76 -20.10
N ARG A 48 20.98 21.02 -19.56
CA ARG A 48 21.24 20.94 -18.12
C ARG A 48 20.32 21.85 -17.34
N TYR A 49 20.26 23.14 -17.71
CA TYR A 49 19.44 24.13 -17.01
C TYR A 49 17.96 23.70 -16.92
N LEU A 50 17.41 23.21 -18.04
CA LEU A 50 16.03 22.72 -18.08
C LEU A 50 15.85 21.43 -17.26
N ALA A 51 16.71 20.44 -17.47
CA ALA A 51 16.60 19.11 -16.89
C ALA A 51 16.94 19.05 -15.39
N THR A 52 17.52 20.11 -14.83
CA THR A 52 17.75 20.25 -13.37
C THR A 52 16.85 21.32 -12.74
N SER A 53 15.88 21.86 -13.48
CA SER A 53 14.96 22.86 -12.94
C SER A 53 14.01 22.23 -11.92
N ASP A 54 13.73 22.96 -10.84
CA ASP A 54 12.89 22.46 -9.76
C ASP A 54 11.44 22.23 -10.21
N ILE A 55 10.93 23.08 -11.11
CA ILE A 55 9.59 22.97 -11.72
C ILE A 55 9.44 21.67 -12.51
N LEU A 56 10.48 21.27 -13.27
CA LEU A 56 10.45 20.00 -14.00
C LEU A 56 10.39 18.83 -13.02
N TRP A 57 11.23 18.85 -11.99
CA TRP A 57 11.28 17.74 -11.04
C TRP A 57 10.05 17.67 -10.14
N GLU A 58 9.41 18.80 -9.78
CA GLU A 58 8.09 18.77 -9.16
C GLU A 58 7.08 18.06 -10.08
N SER A 59 7.07 18.40 -11.37
CA SER A 59 6.16 17.80 -12.35
C SER A 59 6.43 16.30 -12.55
N VAL A 60 7.70 15.88 -12.54
CA VAL A 60 8.10 14.47 -12.54
C VAL A 60 7.62 13.76 -11.26
N CYS A 61 7.75 14.40 -10.09
CA CYS A 61 7.24 13.85 -8.84
C CYS A 61 5.71 13.71 -8.86
N ARG A 62 4.97 14.69 -9.39
CA ARG A 62 3.50 14.60 -9.53
C ARG A 62 3.08 13.46 -10.45
N ARG A 63 3.82 13.26 -11.55
CA ARG A 63 3.61 12.14 -12.48
C ARG A 63 3.83 10.79 -11.79
N ASP A 64 4.92 10.65 -11.03
CA ASP A 64 5.35 9.34 -10.50
C ASP A 64 4.74 9.01 -9.12
N TRP A 65 4.44 10.01 -8.31
CA TRP A 65 3.97 9.86 -6.92
C TRP A 65 2.52 10.32 -6.72
N GLY A 66 1.95 11.02 -7.70
CA GLY A 66 0.61 11.60 -7.61
C GLY A 66 0.59 12.97 -6.94
N ASN A 67 -0.48 13.72 -7.19
CA ASN A 67 -0.66 15.06 -6.63
C ASN A 67 -0.76 15.05 -5.11
N THR A 68 -1.55 14.13 -4.55
CA THR A 68 -1.76 13.99 -3.10
C THR A 68 -0.45 13.87 -2.32
N ALA A 69 0.46 12.99 -2.78
CA ALA A 69 1.75 12.81 -2.11
C ALA A 69 2.64 14.04 -2.21
N VAL A 70 2.69 14.69 -3.38
CA VAL A 70 3.47 15.91 -3.59
C VAL A 70 2.95 17.06 -2.74
N ASP A 71 1.64 17.23 -2.66
CA ASP A 71 1.01 18.31 -1.89
C ASP A 71 1.18 18.07 -0.38
N ALA A 72 1.03 16.83 0.09
CA ALA A 72 1.29 16.46 1.49
C ALA A 72 2.76 16.70 1.87
N LEU A 73 3.72 16.34 1.00
CA LEU A 73 5.14 16.63 1.21
C LEU A 73 5.40 18.13 1.30
N LYS A 74 4.82 18.94 0.40
CA LYS A 74 4.95 20.41 0.44
C LYS A 74 4.48 20.99 1.76
N SER A 75 3.30 20.59 2.22
CA SER A 75 2.76 21.06 3.51
C SER A 75 3.67 20.68 4.68
N SER A 76 4.27 19.48 4.66
CA SER A 76 5.19 19.05 5.71
C SER A 76 6.49 19.87 5.79
N PHE A 77 6.91 20.51 4.69
CA PHE A 77 8.10 21.37 4.67
C PHE A 77 7.83 22.80 5.13
N HIS A 78 6.57 23.25 5.09
CA HIS A 78 6.20 24.62 5.48
C HIS A 78 6.09 24.80 7.00
N ASP A 79 5.81 23.72 7.75
CA ASP A 79 5.66 23.76 9.21
C ASP A 79 7.00 23.74 9.98
N ASP A 80 8.14 23.55 9.29
CA ASP A 80 9.47 23.49 9.90
C ASP A 80 10.32 24.68 9.37
N GLU A 81 10.22 25.85 10.04
CA GLU A 81 10.91 27.10 9.64
C GLU A 81 12.44 26.95 9.45
N GLN A 82 13.04 25.84 9.90
CA GLN A 82 14.47 25.55 9.79
C GLN A 82 14.86 24.67 8.60
N ARG A 83 13.92 24.03 7.89
CA ARG A 83 14.24 23.20 6.72
C ARG A 83 14.24 24.01 5.43
N ARG A 84 15.45 24.32 4.92
CA ARG A 84 15.63 24.75 3.53
C ARG A 84 14.88 23.77 2.60
N LEU A 85 14.01 24.29 1.74
CA LEU A 85 13.31 23.53 0.70
C LEU A 85 14.32 22.63 -0.03
N ILE A 86 14.21 21.31 0.18
CA ILE A 86 15.03 20.31 -0.50
C ILE A 86 14.59 20.32 -1.97
N PRO A 87 15.50 20.56 -2.94
CA PRO A 87 15.13 20.54 -4.36
C PRO A 87 14.49 19.21 -4.75
N TRP A 88 13.46 19.22 -5.60
CA TRP A 88 12.70 18.02 -5.97
C TRP A 88 13.58 16.92 -6.59
N ILE A 89 14.59 17.29 -7.37
CA ILE A 89 15.56 16.33 -7.91
C ILE A 89 16.33 15.58 -6.81
N THR A 90 16.65 16.25 -5.71
CA THR A 90 17.35 15.66 -4.57
C THR A 90 16.41 14.72 -3.84
N LEU A 91 15.19 15.16 -3.55
CA LEU A 91 14.16 14.34 -2.92
C LEU A 91 13.87 13.08 -3.75
N TYR A 92 13.73 13.21 -5.07
CA TYR A 92 13.50 12.08 -5.97
C TYR A 92 14.64 11.05 -5.91
N LYS A 93 15.90 11.51 -5.88
CA LYS A 93 17.07 10.63 -5.72
C LYS A 93 17.10 9.93 -4.35
N GLN A 94 16.64 10.59 -3.30
CA GLN A 94 16.56 10.00 -1.96
C GLN A 94 15.50 8.91 -1.92
N VAL A 95 14.29 9.21 -2.39
CA VAL A 95 13.17 8.25 -2.50
C VAL A 95 13.57 7.03 -3.35
N SER A 96 14.31 7.24 -4.45
CA SER A 96 14.75 6.14 -5.30
C SER A 96 15.80 5.23 -4.65
N ARG A 97 16.44 5.68 -3.56
CA ARG A 97 17.54 4.95 -2.89
C ARG A 97 17.17 4.35 -1.54
N VAL A 98 16.06 4.74 -0.91
CA VAL A 98 15.57 4.31 0.42
C VAL A 98 16.00 2.90 0.84
N ASP A 99 16.98 2.80 1.71
CA ASP A 99 17.57 1.54 2.21
C ASP A 99 17.34 1.31 3.71
N SER A 100 16.74 2.29 4.40
CA SER A 100 16.40 2.20 5.81
C SER A 100 15.07 2.87 6.18
N VAL A 101 14.54 2.46 7.34
CA VAL A 101 13.40 3.08 8.03
C VAL A 101 13.79 3.46 9.44
N CYS A 102 13.16 4.49 10.00
CA CYS A 102 13.26 4.83 11.41
C CYS A 102 11.91 4.56 12.07
N CYS A 103 11.91 3.83 13.19
CA CYS A 103 10.68 3.53 13.91
C CYS A 103 10.55 4.41 15.16
N TYR A 104 9.34 4.88 15.44
CA TYR A 104 9.03 5.66 16.64
C TYR A 104 7.81 5.07 17.33
N LYS A 105 7.86 4.92 18.65
CA LYS A 105 6.68 4.53 19.42
C LYS A 105 5.78 5.75 19.58
N LEU A 106 4.48 5.60 19.27
CA LEU A 106 3.52 6.72 19.30
C LEU A 106 2.57 6.69 20.51
N ALA A 107 2.71 5.69 21.38
CA ALA A 107 1.96 5.59 22.62
C ALA A 107 2.94 5.65 23.80
N GLU A 108 3.02 6.82 24.45
CA GLU A 108 3.50 6.89 25.82
C GLU A 108 2.31 6.75 26.79
N PRO A 109 2.50 6.09 27.94
CA PRO A 109 1.44 5.85 28.91
C PRO A 109 1.10 7.13 29.66
N ASP A 110 0.25 7.98 29.07
CA ASP A 110 -0.53 8.94 29.85
C ASP A 110 -1.73 8.19 30.44
N PRO A 111 -1.84 8.11 31.79
CA PRO A 111 -2.93 7.39 32.46
C PRO A 111 -4.30 8.02 32.19
N ASP A 112 -4.36 9.28 31.75
CA ASP A 112 -5.62 9.97 31.46
C ASP A 112 -6.13 9.72 30.02
N LEU A 113 -5.31 9.08 29.17
CA LEU A 113 -5.69 8.75 27.79
C LEU A 113 -6.28 7.34 27.69
N ILE A 114 -7.38 7.25 26.93
CA ILE A 114 -7.96 5.96 26.54
C ILE A 114 -7.27 5.44 25.29
N PHE A 115 -7.08 4.13 25.22
CA PHE A 115 -6.47 3.46 24.07
C PHE A 115 -7.32 2.28 23.61
N PRO A 116 -7.30 1.96 22.31
CA PRO A 116 -7.90 0.73 21.83
C PRO A 116 -7.21 -0.48 22.48
N VAL A 117 -8.01 -1.45 22.93
CA VAL A 117 -7.46 -2.67 23.53
C VAL A 117 -6.58 -3.46 22.54
N PRO A 118 -5.60 -4.24 23.03
CA PRO A 118 -4.79 -5.13 22.21
C PRO A 118 -5.62 -6.06 21.32
N ARG A 119 -5.28 -6.19 20.04
CA ARG A 119 -6.11 -6.92 19.06
C ARG A 119 -5.34 -7.32 17.80
N ALA A 120 -5.84 -8.32 17.08
CA ALA A 120 -5.33 -8.69 15.76
C ALA A 120 -6.46 -8.85 14.73
N SER A 121 -6.11 -8.94 13.45
CA SER A 121 -7.06 -9.08 12.34
C SER A 121 -8.15 -8.00 12.30
N HIS A 122 -7.85 -6.82 12.84
CA HIS A 122 -8.66 -5.62 12.73
C HIS A 122 -8.44 -4.94 11.37
N SER A 123 -9.07 -3.79 11.15
CA SER A 123 -8.70 -2.85 10.09
C SER A 123 -8.14 -1.56 10.67
N LEU A 124 -7.07 -1.03 10.08
CA LEU A 124 -6.52 0.30 10.36
C LEU A 124 -6.40 1.05 9.03
N ASN A 125 -6.99 2.24 8.94
CA ASN A 125 -7.03 3.03 7.72
C ASN A 125 -6.64 4.48 8.02
N PHE A 126 -5.91 5.12 7.10
CA PHE A 126 -5.68 6.56 7.12
C PHE A 126 -6.67 7.23 6.17
N VAL A 127 -7.53 8.10 6.69
CA VAL A 127 -8.56 8.80 5.90
C VAL A 127 -8.79 10.18 6.50
N SER A 128 -8.80 11.21 5.65
CA SER A 128 -9.02 12.61 6.05
C SER A 128 -8.15 13.05 7.24
N GLY A 129 -6.86 12.69 7.23
CA GLY A 129 -5.89 13.02 8.30
C GLY A 129 -6.06 12.22 9.60
N CYS A 130 -6.97 11.25 9.63
CA CYS A 130 -7.25 10.42 10.81
C CYS A 130 -6.80 8.98 10.59
N LEU A 131 -6.31 8.34 11.66
CA LEU A 131 -6.31 6.89 11.74
C LEU A 131 -7.67 6.42 12.23
N VAL A 132 -8.28 5.48 11.52
CA VAL A 132 -9.54 4.82 11.92
C VAL A 132 -9.30 3.32 12.06
N LEU A 133 -9.58 2.83 13.26
CA LEU A 133 -9.47 1.44 13.66
C LEU A 133 -10.87 0.86 13.87
N PHE A 134 -11.13 -0.33 13.33
CA PHE A 134 -12.39 -1.04 13.54
C PHE A 134 -12.19 -2.53 13.79
N GLY A 135 -12.91 -3.03 14.79
CA GLY A 135 -13.05 -4.44 15.14
C GLY A 135 -11.73 -5.13 15.48
N GLY A 136 -11.65 -6.43 15.19
CA GLY A 136 -10.52 -7.30 15.50
C GLY A 136 -10.85 -8.37 16.54
N GLY A 137 -9.96 -9.35 16.64
CA GLY A 137 -10.03 -10.41 17.64
C GLY A 137 -9.31 -9.99 18.92
N TYR A 138 -9.91 -10.37 20.04
CA TYR A 138 -9.44 -10.11 21.41
C TYR A 138 -9.27 -11.42 22.20
N GLU A 139 -8.67 -11.33 23.39
CA GLU A 139 -8.49 -12.45 24.31
C GLU A 139 -9.78 -13.25 24.54
N GLY A 140 -9.63 -14.56 24.64
CA GLY A 140 -10.76 -15.51 24.76
C GLY A 140 -11.48 -15.81 23.44
N GLY A 141 -10.97 -15.34 22.29
CA GLY A 141 -11.59 -15.57 20.98
C GLY A 141 -12.77 -14.66 20.69
N ARG A 142 -12.95 -13.60 21.50
CA ARG A 142 -13.99 -12.59 21.31
C ARG A 142 -13.67 -11.70 20.12
N ASP A 143 -14.71 -11.19 19.50
CA ASP A 143 -14.64 -10.18 18.46
C ASP A 143 -14.99 -8.80 19.02
N LEU A 144 -14.47 -7.77 18.35
CA LEU A 144 -14.69 -6.39 18.71
C LEU A 144 -15.56 -5.72 17.63
N ASP A 145 -16.46 -4.84 18.06
CA ASP A 145 -17.35 -4.03 17.24
C ASP A 145 -17.06 -2.51 17.38
N ASP A 146 -16.00 -2.18 18.12
CA ASP A 146 -15.66 -0.80 18.43
C ASP A 146 -14.97 -0.11 17.24
N THR A 147 -15.33 1.15 17.04
CA THR A 147 -14.65 2.08 16.14
C THR A 147 -13.82 3.04 16.99
N TRP A 148 -12.55 3.20 16.64
CA TRP A 148 -11.66 4.18 17.24
C TRP A 148 -11.11 5.09 16.16
N ALA A 149 -10.97 6.37 16.47
CA ALA A 149 -10.34 7.32 15.57
C ALA A 149 -9.34 8.21 16.32
N VAL A 150 -8.28 8.62 15.64
CA VAL A 150 -7.36 9.64 16.13
C VAL A 150 -6.88 10.52 14.99
N TYR A 151 -6.89 11.83 15.23
CA TYR A 151 -6.36 12.80 14.28
C TYR A 151 -4.84 12.88 14.46
N ILE A 152 -4.09 12.70 13.37
CA ILE A 152 -2.63 12.70 13.41
C ILE A 152 -2.06 14.12 13.33
N GLY A 153 -2.74 15.02 12.61
CA GLY A 153 -2.23 16.36 12.33
C GLY A 153 -0.89 16.36 11.58
N ASN A 154 -0.30 17.54 11.40
CA ASN A 154 0.99 17.69 10.71
C ASN A 154 2.20 17.43 11.62
N ASN A 155 2.01 17.31 12.94
CA ASN A 155 3.10 17.25 13.91
C ASN A 155 3.07 15.92 14.70
N SER A 156 3.89 14.97 14.26
CA SER A 156 4.01 13.60 14.78
C SER A 156 4.59 13.49 16.19
N GLN A 157 4.88 14.62 16.85
CA GLN A 157 5.43 14.69 18.21
C GLN A 157 4.37 14.86 19.31
N ASN A 158 3.11 15.10 18.97
CA ASN A 158 2.03 15.20 19.96
C ASN A 158 1.48 13.83 20.34
N MET A 159 1.15 13.65 21.62
CA MET A 159 0.50 12.44 22.12
C MET A 159 -0.85 12.22 21.42
N LEU A 160 -1.01 11.02 20.86
CA LEU A 160 -2.21 10.64 20.11
C LEU A 160 -3.39 10.42 21.05
N LYS A 161 -4.44 11.24 20.88
CA LYS A 161 -5.67 11.17 21.66
C LYS A 161 -6.72 10.35 20.92
N TRP A 162 -6.72 9.05 21.18
CA TRP A 162 -7.73 8.16 20.63
C TRP A 162 -9.13 8.50 21.16
N GLN A 163 -10.10 8.53 20.25
CA GLN A 163 -11.51 8.69 20.56
C GLN A 163 -12.23 7.39 20.21
N LYS A 164 -12.97 6.83 21.17
CA LYS A 164 -13.92 5.74 20.87
C LYS A 164 -15.17 6.35 20.25
N ILE A 165 -15.46 5.98 19.01
CA ILE A 165 -16.62 6.49 18.28
C ILE A 165 -17.81 5.55 18.52
N GLN A 166 -18.92 6.11 19.01
CA GLN A 166 -20.15 5.35 19.22
C GLN A 166 -20.96 5.30 17.93
N THR A 167 -20.86 4.18 17.20
CA THR A 167 -21.59 3.97 15.95
C THR A 167 -22.66 2.90 16.05
N GLY A 168 -22.50 1.90 16.94
CA GLY A 168 -23.42 0.76 17.12
C GLY A 168 -23.48 -0.24 15.97
N THR A 169 -22.75 0.02 14.88
CA THR A 169 -22.63 -0.79 13.67
C THR A 169 -21.27 -0.52 13.02
N PRO A 170 -20.71 -1.43 12.21
CA PRO A 170 -21.09 -2.83 11.99
C PRO A 170 -20.95 -3.70 13.25
N SER A 171 -21.46 -4.94 13.20
CA SER A 171 -21.31 -5.91 14.31
C SER A 171 -19.86 -6.33 14.52
N GLY A 172 -19.60 -6.92 15.69
CA GLY A 172 -18.32 -7.51 16.06
C GLY A 172 -17.80 -8.46 14.99
N ARG A 173 -16.51 -8.30 14.64
CA ARG A 173 -15.83 -9.14 13.64
C ARG A 173 -14.32 -8.99 13.65
N PHE A 174 -13.65 -10.00 13.10
CA PHE A 174 -12.24 -9.97 12.74
C PHE A 174 -11.99 -10.60 11.38
N GLY A 175 -10.83 -10.32 10.79
CA GLY A 175 -10.47 -10.82 9.46
C GLY A 175 -11.32 -10.23 8.33
N HIS A 176 -12.05 -9.14 8.60
CA HIS A 176 -12.67 -8.33 7.56
C HIS A 176 -11.60 -7.57 6.78
N THR A 177 -12.01 -7.00 5.66
CA THR A 177 -11.22 -5.96 4.99
C THR A 177 -11.96 -4.64 5.10
N CYS A 178 -11.18 -3.57 5.19
CA CYS A 178 -11.67 -2.20 5.07
C CYS A 178 -10.64 -1.45 4.22
N VAL A 179 -11.12 -0.70 3.23
CA VAL A 179 -10.28 0.09 2.33
C VAL A 179 -10.82 1.51 2.26
N VAL A 180 -9.95 2.46 1.93
CA VAL A 180 -10.35 3.85 1.70
C VAL A 180 -10.64 4.03 0.20
N ILE A 181 -11.83 4.51 -0.12
CA ILE A 181 -12.20 4.97 -1.46
C ILE A 181 -12.59 6.43 -1.33
N GLU A 182 -11.80 7.33 -1.93
CA GLU A 182 -11.90 8.77 -1.71
C GLU A 182 -11.84 9.11 -0.21
N ASN A 183 -12.94 9.58 0.37
CA ASN A 183 -13.05 9.92 1.79
C ASN A 183 -13.91 8.93 2.59
N TYR A 184 -14.23 7.77 2.00
CA TYR A 184 -15.08 6.77 2.61
C TYR A 184 -14.31 5.50 2.95
N LEU A 185 -14.66 4.89 4.07
CA LEU A 185 -14.27 3.54 4.43
C LEU A 185 -15.25 2.56 3.80
N VAL A 186 -14.75 1.56 3.09
CA VAL A 186 -15.56 0.46 2.55
C VAL A 186 -15.15 -0.82 3.24
N LEU A 187 -16.02 -1.34 4.11
CA LEU A 187 -15.80 -2.58 4.86
C LEU A 187 -16.55 -3.74 4.21
N PHE A 188 -15.91 -4.91 4.14
CA PHE A 188 -16.53 -6.13 3.66
C PHE A 188 -16.18 -7.36 4.51
N GLY A 189 -17.21 -8.15 4.80
CA GLY A 189 -17.09 -9.48 5.38
C GLY A 189 -16.51 -9.50 6.79
N GLY A 190 -15.77 -10.56 7.11
CA GLY A 190 -15.25 -10.85 8.44
C GLY A 190 -15.86 -12.10 9.06
N ILE A 191 -15.37 -12.46 10.25
CA ILE A 191 -15.80 -13.60 11.05
C ILE A 191 -16.09 -13.11 12.46
N ASN A 192 -17.20 -13.54 13.04
CA ASN A 192 -17.53 -13.25 14.43
C ASN A 192 -17.00 -14.33 15.40
N GLU A 193 -17.17 -14.11 16.70
CA GLU A 193 -16.72 -15.06 17.74
C GLU A 193 -17.38 -16.46 17.64
N ARG A 194 -18.58 -16.56 17.05
CA ARG A 194 -19.28 -17.84 16.80
C ARG A 194 -18.76 -18.59 15.58
N GLY A 195 -17.87 -17.97 14.79
CA GLY A 195 -17.40 -18.50 13.52
C GLY A 195 -18.35 -18.26 12.35
N ASP A 196 -19.42 -17.48 12.53
CA ASP A 196 -20.26 -17.04 11.42
C ASP A 196 -19.44 -16.08 10.56
N ARG A 197 -19.50 -16.25 9.24
CA ARG A 197 -18.88 -15.33 8.30
C ARG A 197 -19.90 -14.36 7.78
N HIS A 198 -19.45 -13.14 7.50
CA HIS A 198 -20.28 -12.10 6.94
C HIS A 198 -19.97 -11.85 5.45
N SER A 199 -20.95 -11.33 4.73
CA SER A 199 -20.87 -10.87 3.33
C SER A 199 -21.52 -9.50 3.15
N ASP A 200 -21.74 -8.77 4.25
CA ASP A 200 -22.24 -7.41 4.25
C ASP A 200 -21.16 -6.43 3.80
N THR A 201 -21.60 -5.36 3.12
CA THR A 201 -20.75 -4.25 2.72
C THR A 201 -21.21 -3.00 3.47
N TRP A 202 -20.29 -2.32 4.15
CA TRP A 202 -20.57 -1.09 4.89
C TRP A 202 -19.77 0.07 4.34
N LEU A 203 -20.40 1.24 4.29
CA LEU A 203 -19.76 2.51 3.98
C LEU A 203 -19.63 3.33 5.27
N GLY A 204 -18.41 3.79 5.57
CA GLY A 204 -18.12 4.62 6.72
C GLY A 204 -17.72 6.02 6.26
N GLN A 205 -18.42 7.06 6.70
CA GLN A 205 -18.06 8.45 6.43
C GLN A 205 -17.41 9.06 7.66
N VAL A 206 -16.18 9.55 7.51
CA VAL A 206 -15.46 10.28 8.58
C VAL A 206 -15.73 11.76 8.43
N SER A 207 -16.02 12.45 9.54
CA SER A 207 -16.17 13.90 9.57
C SER A 207 -15.36 14.49 10.73
N LEU A 208 -14.63 15.55 10.42
CA LEU A 208 -13.88 16.34 11.39
C LEU A 208 -14.68 17.58 11.73
N HIS A 209 -14.97 17.77 13.01
CA HIS A 209 -15.68 18.94 13.52
C HIS A 209 -14.77 19.68 14.48
N GLU A 210 -14.58 20.99 14.28
CA GLU A 210 -13.70 21.83 15.10
C GLU A 210 -13.97 21.70 16.61
N ASN A 211 -15.24 21.56 17.00
CA ASN A 211 -15.68 21.54 18.40
C ASN A 211 -16.13 20.16 18.91
N LEU A 212 -16.49 19.23 18.01
CA LEU A 212 -17.08 17.93 18.39
C LEU A 212 -16.10 16.75 18.21
N GLY A 213 -14.88 17.03 17.73
CA GLY A 213 -13.87 16.02 17.46
C GLY A 213 -14.19 15.23 16.18
N ILE A 214 -13.81 13.96 16.19
CA ILE A 214 -14.01 13.06 15.05
C ILE A 214 -15.38 12.40 15.21
N SER A 215 -16.16 12.38 14.13
CA SER A 215 -17.37 11.57 14.04
C SER A 215 -17.24 10.59 12.88
N LEU A 216 -17.91 9.45 13.01
CA LEU A 216 -18.01 8.46 11.93
C LEU A 216 -19.42 7.90 11.92
N SER A 217 -20.01 7.79 10.73
CA SER A 217 -21.28 7.11 10.51
C SER A 217 -21.08 5.92 9.59
N TRP A 218 -21.56 4.75 10.02
CA TRP A 218 -21.61 3.56 9.18
C TRP A 218 -23.00 3.41 8.56
N GLN A 219 -23.03 3.07 7.29
CA GLN A 219 -24.24 2.78 6.53
C GLN A 219 -24.08 1.41 5.85
N LEU A 220 -25.09 0.55 5.99
CA LEU A 220 -25.15 -0.69 5.22
C LEU A 220 -25.38 -0.32 3.76
N LEU A 221 -24.46 -0.71 2.89
CA LEU A 221 -24.52 -0.40 1.47
C LEU A 221 -25.45 -1.40 0.76
N ASP A 222 -26.39 -0.90 -0.04
CA ASP A 222 -27.15 -1.76 -0.94
C ASP A 222 -26.22 -2.26 -2.06
N VAL A 223 -26.10 -3.58 -2.17
CA VAL A 223 -25.23 -4.23 -3.18
C VAL A 223 -25.99 -5.18 -4.12
N GLY A 224 -27.32 -5.14 -4.09
CA GLY A 224 -28.17 -6.03 -4.86
C GLY A 224 -28.02 -7.51 -4.46
N SER A 225 -28.41 -8.40 -5.37
CA SER A 225 -28.47 -9.86 -5.10
C SER A 225 -27.18 -10.62 -5.41
N THR A 226 -26.30 -10.04 -6.23
CA THR A 226 -25.02 -10.65 -6.60
C THR A 226 -23.95 -10.12 -5.67
N SER A 227 -23.37 -10.99 -4.84
CA SER A 227 -22.32 -10.60 -3.89
C SER A 227 -21.35 -11.77 -3.65
N PRO A 228 -20.13 -11.49 -3.17
CA PRO A 228 -19.19 -12.54 -2.82
C PRO A 228 -19.74 -13.36 -1.64
N PRO A 229 -19.53 -14.69 -1.60
CA PRO A 229 -19.95 -15.49 -0.46
C PRO A 229 -19.30 -15.01 0.86
N PRO A 230 -19.97 -15.26 2.00
CA PRO A 230 -19.47 -14.87 3.31
C PRO A 230 -18.06 -15.39 3.58
N ARG A 231 -17.17 -14.51 4.04
CA ARG A 231 -15.74 -14.83 4.19
C ARG A 231 -15.02 -13.94 5.19
N GLY A 232 -13.92 -14.45 5.72
CA GLY A 232 -12.92 -13.64 6.43
C GLY A 232 -11.49 -14.00 6.03
N ALA A 233 -10.50 -13.30 6.60
CA ALA A 233 -9.08 -13.42 6.26
C ALA A 233 -8.77 -13.33 4.75
N HIS A 234 -9.63 -12.64 4.00
CA HIS A 234 -9.39 -12.26 2.60
C HIS A 234 -8.56 -10.98 2.55
N ALA A 235 -8.08 -10.62 1.37
CA ALA A 235 -7.38 -9.36 1.15
C ALA A 235 -8.18 -8.45 0.21
N ALA A 236 -8.01 -7.14 0.37
CA ALA A 236 -8.68 -6.15 -0.45
C ALA A 236 -7.80 -4.91 -0.65
N CYS A 237 -8.04 -4.20 -1.75
CA CYS A 237 -7.48 -2.87 -1.97
C CYS A 237 -8.43 -2.02 -2.83
N CYS A 238 -8.30 -0.70 -2.72
CA CYS A 238 -8.90 0.27 -3.63
C CYS A 238 -8.09 0.31 -4.93
N ILE A 239 -8.70 -0.02 -6.08
CA ILE A 239 -8.01 0.00 -7.39
C ILE A 239 -8.27 1.30 -8.17
N SER A 240 -9.39 1.98 -7.92
CA SER A 240 -9.70 3.29 -8.51
C SER A 240 -10.63 4.07 -7.57
N SER A 241 -10.92 5.33 -7.91
CA SER A 241 -11.80 6.24 -7.14
C SER A 241 -13.18 5.70 -6.77
N ARG A 242 -13.62 4.57 -7.33
CA ARG A 242 -14.92 3.93 -7.00
C ARG A 242 -14.84 2.41 -6.89
N LYS A 243 -13.66 1.80 -6.97
CA LYS A 243 -13.54 0.34 -7.10
C LYS A 243 -12.69 -0.26 -5.99
N MET A 244 -13.23 -1.28 -5.35
CA MET A 244 -12.50 -2.16 -4.44
C MET A 244 -12.44 -3.56 -5.02
N VAL A 245 -11.26 -4.17 -4.97
CA VAL A 245 -11.02 -5.57 -5.33
C VAL A 245 -10.90 -6.37 -4.05
N ILE A 246 -11.47 -7.58 -4.02
CA ILE A 246 -11.19 -8.59 -2.99
C ILE A 246 -10.70 -9.88 -3.65
N HIS A 247 -9.87 -10.64 -2.94
CA HIS A 247 -9.45 -11.97 -3.37
C HIS A 247 -9.34 -12.95 -2.19
N GLY A 248 -9.74 -14.19 -2.44
CA GLY A 248 -9.58 -15.33 -1.55
C GLY A 248 -10.28 -15.18 -0.20
N GLY A 249 -9.60 -15.67 0.85
CA GLY A 249 -10.12 -15.74 2.21
C GLY A 249 -10.58 -17.13 2.61
N ILE A 250 -11.32 -17.19 3.72
CA ILE A 250 -11.88 -18.39 4.32
C ILE A 250 -13.40 -18.24 4.29
N GLY A 251 -14.05 -19.02 3.43
CA GLY A 251 -15.50 -19.13 3.35
C GLY A 251 -16.08 -20.09 4.39
N LEU A 252 -17.33 -20.50 4.16
CA LEU A 252 -18.05 -21.44 5.03
C LEU A 252 -17.27 -22.74 5.25
N ASN A 253 -17.46 -23.36 6.41
CA ASN A 253 -16.81 -24.62 6.81
C ASN A 253 -15.26 -24.59 6.79
N GLY A 254 -14.66 -23.39 6.81
CA GLY A 254 -13.19 -23.24 6.81
C GLY A 254 -12.54 -23.40 5.44
N VAL A 255 -13.32 -23.48 4.36
CA VAL A 255 -12.79 -23.64 2.99
C VAL A 255 -12.06 -22.37 2.55
N ARG A 256 -10.82 -22.51 2.08
CA ARG A 256 -10.09 -21.40 1.46
C ARG A 256 -10.62 -21.13 0.06
N LEU A 257 -10.76 -19.85 -0.27
CA LEU A 257 -11.31 -19.39 -1.55
C LEU A 257 -10.17 -18.88 -2.44
N ASP A 258 -10.37 -18.95 -3.76
CA ASP A 258 -9.49 -18.49 -4.83
C ASP A 258 -10.16 -17.47 -5.77
N ASP A 259 -11.39 -17.05 -5.44
CA ASP A 259 -12.16 -16.15 -6.28
C ASP A 259 -11.75 -14.68 -6.09
N THR A 260 -11.91 -13.91 -7.16
CA THR A 260 -11.71 -12.46 -7.16
C THR A 260 -13.04 -11.78 -7.44
N TRP A 261 -13.34 -10.73 -6.68
CA TRP A 261 -14.53 -9.91 -6.88
C TRP A 261 -14.16 -8.44 -6.90
N ILE A 262 -14.94 -7.64 -7.62
CA ILE A 262 -14.82 -6.19 -7.67
C ILE A 262 -16.17 -5.60 -7.33
N ILE A 263 -16.20 -4.66 -6.38
CA ILE A 263 -17.33 -3.77 -6.17
C ILE A 263 -17.02 -2.44 -6.86
N GLU A 264 -18.00 -1.93 -7.59
CA GLU A 264 -18.00 -0.57 -8.11
C GLU A 264 -19.08 0.23 -7.40
N LEU A 265 -18.70 1.33 -6.74
CA LEU A 265 -19.63 2.23 -6.08
C LEU A 265 -20.34 3.14 -7.09
N SER A 266 -21.60 3.45 -6.81
CA SER A 266 -22.34 4.48 -7.54
C SER A 266 -21.68 5.85 -7.41
N GLU A 267 -21.96 6.76 -8.33
CA GLU A 267 -21.37 8.11 -8.33
C GLU A 267 -21.71 8.92 -7.08
N ASN A 268 -22.86 8.64 -6.46
CA ASN A 268 -23.32 9.23 -5.19
C ASN A 268 -23.07 8.32 -3.98
N GLN A 269 -22.32 7.23 -4.16
CA GLN A 269 -21.92 6.26 -3.13
C GLN A 269 -23.08 5.65 -2.30
N CYS A 270 -24.32 5.70 -2.78
CA CYS A 270 -25.47 5.15 -2.03
C CYS A 270 -25.71 3.65 -2.28
N TYR A 271 -25.14 3.09 -3.35
CA TYR A 271 -25.15 1.66 -3.64
C TYR A 271 -23.83 1.22 -4.28
N GLY A 272 -23.61 -0.10 -4.36
CA GLY A 272 -22.50 -0.66 -5.12
C GLY A 272 -22.91 -1.91 -5.90
N THR A 273 -22.12 -2.28 -6.89
CA THR A 273 -22.38 -3.47 -7.69
C THR A 273 -21.18 -4.40 -7.65
N TRP A 274 -21.36 -5.57 -7.06
CA TRP A 274 -20.34 -6.62 -7.11
C TRP A 274 -20.37 -7.37 -8.43
N ARG A 275 -19.19 -7.69 -8.94
CA ARG A 275 -18.99 -8.62 -10.05
C ARG A 275 -17.84 -9.57 -9.76
N LYS A 276 -18.04 -10.84 -10.09
CA LYS A 276 -16.97 -11.83 -10.03
C LYS A 276 -16.03 -11.67 -11.22
N ILE A 277 -14.74 -11.70 -10.97
CA ILE A 277 -13.71 -11.76 -12.02
C ILE A 277 -13.33 -13.21 -12.24
N VAL A 278 -13.45 -13.65 -13.48
CA VAL A 278 -13.00 -14.97 -13.92
C VAL A 278 -11.78 -14.77 -14.80
N SER A 279 -10.65 -15.35 -14.40
CA SER A 279 -9.40 -15.24 -15.13
C SER A 279 -8.60 -16.52 -14.97
N HIS A 280 -7.91 -16.93 -16.03
CA HIS A 280 -6.98 -18.06 -15.99
C HIS A 280 -5.64 -17.69 -16.66
N PRO A 281 -4.49 -18.00 -16.03
CA PRO A 281 -4.36 -18.55 -14.68
C PRO A 281 -4.81 -17.56 -13.59
N SER A 282 -5.09 -18.04 -12.38
CA SER A 282 -5.43 -17.24 -11.19
C SER A 282 -4.61 -17.69 -9.97
N PRO A 283 -4.44 -16.84 -8.95
CA PRO A 283 -3.78 -17.27 -7.72
C PRO A 283 -4.56 -18.42 -7.06
N PRO A 284 -3.87 -19.45 -6.54
CA PRO A 284 -4.54 -20.53 -5.80
C PRO A 284 -5.21 -20.03 -4.51
N ALA A 285 -6.13 -20.86 -4.01
CA ALA A 285 -6.92 -20.58 -2.82
C ALA A 285 -6.06 -20.28 -1.59
N ARG A 286 -6.34 -19.16 -0.90
CA ARG A 286 -5.47 -18.66 0.17
C ARG A 286 -6.16 -17.71 1.14
N SER A 287 -5.57 -17.55 2.33
CA SER A 287 -6.02 -16.63 3.38
C SER A 287 -4.85 -15.88 4.04
N GLY A 288 -5.08 -14.69 4.60
CA GLY A 288 -4.06 -13.91 5.31
C GLY A 288 -2.90 -13.41 4.42
N HIS A 289 -3.13 -13.34 3.11
CA HIS A 289 -2.26 -12.70 2.14
C HIS A 289 -2.49 -11.19 2.12
N SER A 290 -1.66 -10.45 1.40
CA SER A 290 -1.87 -9.03 1.14
C SER A 290 -2.34 -8.80 -0.29
N LEU A 291 -3.06 -7.70 -0.48
CA LEU A 291 -3.49 -7.18 -1.78
C LEU A 291 -3.27 -5.67 -1.74
N THR A 292 -2.53 -5.14 -2.70
CA THR A 292 -2.13 -3.72 -2.70
C THR A 292 -2.29 -3.13 -4.09
N CYS A 293 -2.88 -1.94 -4.17
CA CYS A 293 -2.97 -1.19 -5.42
C CYS A 293 -1.58 -0.67 -5.83
N ILE A 294 -1.23 -0.85 -7.10
CA ILE A 294 0.05 -0.38 -7.66
C ILE A 294 -0.14 0.61 -8.81
N SER A 295 -1.35 0.68 -9.39
CA SER A 295 -1.82 1.71 -10.30
C SER A 295 -3.35 1.64 -10.41
N GLU A 296 -3.98 2.59 -11.09
CA GLU A 296 -5.44 2.63 -11.31
C GLU A 296 -6.03 1.37 -11.98
N THR A 297 -5.17 0.53 -12.55
CA THR A 297 -5.57 -0.68 -13.29
C THR A 297 -4.84 -1.93 -12.81
N GLN A 298 -3.99 -1.83 -11.78
CA GLN A 298 -3.15 -2.94 -11.35
C GLN A 298 -3.12 -3.10 -9.85
N THR A 299 -3.14 -4.36 -9.44
CA THR A 299 -3.10 -4.77 -8.04
C THR A 299 -2.11 -5.91 -7.90
N ILE A 300 -1.30 -5.87 -6.84
CA ILE A 300 -0.34 -6.92 -6.51
C ILE A 300 -0.83 -7.72 -5.31
N LEU A 301 -0.63 -9.04 -5.36
CA LEU A 301 -0.90 -9.98 -4.29
C LEU A 301 0.42 -10.62 -3.85
N PHE A 302 0.62 -10.77 -2.54
CA PHE A 302 1.79 -11.45 -2.00
C PHE A 302 1.45 -12.40 -0.85
N GLY A 303 2.01 -13.61 -0.92
CA GLY A 303 2.06 -14.59 0.16
C GLY A 303 0.70 -15.13 0.62
N GLY A 304 0.56 -15.32 1.93
CA GLY A 304 -0.60 -15.90 2.59
C GLY A 304 -0.44 -17.38 2.92
N ARG A 305 -1.53 -18.02 3.36
CA ARG A 305 -1.60 -19.45 3.66
C ARG A 305 -2.50 -20.15 2.66
N GLY A 306 -1.96 -21.14 1.95
CA GLY A 306 -2.65 -21.88 0.91
C GLY A 306 -3.53 -23.02 1.41
N LEU A 307 -4.08 -23.82 0.49
CA LEU A 307 -5.02 -24.90 0.78
C LEU A 307 -4.43 -25.97 1.70
N GLY A 308 -3.17 -26.37 1.44
CA GLY A 308 -2.41 -27.34 2.22
C GLY A 308 -1.80 -26.75 3.50
N TYR A 309 -2.22 -25.56 3.92
CA TYR A 309 -1.68 -24.81 5.07
C TYR A 309 -0.21 -24.37 4.91
N GLU A 310 0.35 -24.53 3.72
CA GLU A 310 1.65 -23.98 3.36
C GLU A 310 1.60 -22.45 3.41
N VAL A 311 2.68 -21.85 3.89
CA VAL A 311 2.86 -20.40 3.84
C VAL A 311 3.53 -20.08 2.50
N LEU A 312 2.93 -19.15 1.77
CA LEU A 312 3.28 -18.81 0.40
C LEU A 312 4.19 -17.58 0.36
N ASN A 313 4.95 -17.46 -0.72
CA ASN A 313 5.79 -16.31 -1.07
C ASN A 313 5.62 -15.90 -2.55
N ASP A 314 4.61 -16.43 -3.24
CA ASP A 314 4.36 -16.12 -4.64
C ASP A 314 3.78 -14.71 -4.79
N ILE A 315 4.01 -14.13 -5.96
CA ILE A 315 3.52 -12.80 -6.35
C ILE A 315 2.60 -12.97 -7.54
N TRP A 316 1.46 -12.30 -7.47
CA TRP A 316 0.53 -12.20 -8.58
C TRP A 316 0.15 -10.75 -8.84
N VAL A 317 -0.03 -10.39 -10.10
CA VAL A 317 -0.53 -9.08 -10.50
C VAL A 317 -1.86 -9.26 -11.23
N LEU A 318 -2.90 -8.61 -10.73
CA LEU A 318 -4.19 -8.48 -11.39
C LEU A 318 -4.18 -7.19 -12.19
N HIS A 319 -4.45 -7.29 -13.49
CA HIS A 319 -4.79 -6.15 -14.32
C HIS A 319 -6.30 -6.07 -14.48
N VAL A 320 -6.88 -4.88 -14.32
CA VAL A 320 -8.30 -4.59 -14.51
C VAL A 320 -8.43 -3.35 -15.38
N THR A 321 -9.02 -3.51 -16.55
CA THR A 321 -9.47 -2.42 -17.41
C THR A 321 -10.92 -2.64 -17.80
N GLU A 322 -11.50 -1.72 -18.56
CA GLU A 322 -12.84 -1.88 -19.10
C GLU A 322 -12.90 -3.12 -20.01
N GLY A 323 -13.76 -4.08 -19.67
CA GLY A 323 -13.95 -5.32 -20.42
C GLY A 323 -12.81 -6.35 -20.33
N TYR A 324 -11.69 -6.06 -19.67
CA TYR A 324 -10.56 -6.98 -19.57
C TYR A 324 -10.05 -7.11 -18.13
N SER A 325 -9.83 -8.35 -17.69
CA SER A 325 -9.24 -8.62 -16.39
C SER A 325 -8.35 -9.85 -16.44
N LYS A 326 -7.11 -9.74 -15.99
CA LYS A 326 -6.14 -10.84 -16.07
C LYS A 326 -5.21 -10.91 -14.88
N TRP A 327 -5.10 -12.09 -14.30
CA TRP A 327 -4.05 -12.43 -13.35
C TRP A 327 -2.78 -12.91 -14.08
N VAL A 328 -1.63 -12.46 -13.61
CA VAL A 328 -0.31 -12.89 -14.08
C VAL A 328 0.58 -13.18 -12.88
N GLN A 329 1.12 -14.40 -12.80
CA GLN A 329 2.12 -14.75 -11.79
C GLN A 329 3.46 -14.12 -12.14
N ILE A 330 4.12 -13.52 -11.15
CA ILE A 330 5.44 -12.92 -11.31
C ILE A 330 6.48 -13.78 -10.59
N PHE A 331 7.50 -14.21 -11.32
CA PHE A 331 8.59 -15.00 -10.79
C PHE A 331 9.79 -14.13 -10.43
N TYR A 332 10.53 -14.52 -9.41
CA TYR A 332 11.71 -13.80 -8.94
C TYR A 332 12.77 -14.76 -8.41
N GLU A 333 14.02 -14.31 -8.42
CA GLU A 333 15.16 -15.09 -7.96
C GLU A 333 15.52 -14.67 -6.53
N LEU A 334 15.59 -15.65 -5.64
CA LEU A 334 15.97 -15.47 -4.24
C LEU A 334 17.48 -15.29 -4.03
N GLN A 335 18.29 -15.25 -5.10
CA GLN A 335 19.76 -15.36 -5.03
C GLN A 335 20.44 -14.24 -4.21
N ASN A 336 19.74 -13.12 -3.95
CA ASN A 336 20.24 -12.03 -3.07
C ASN A 336 19.64 -12.03 -1.66
N ILE A 337 18.88 -13.05 -1.30
CA ILE A 337 18.34 -13.20 0.04
C ILE A 337 19.34 -14.03 0.83
N PRO A 338 19.97 -13.47 1.88
CA PRO A 338 20.92 -14.21 2.71
C PRO A 338 20.33 -15.54 3.16
N ALA A 339 21.15 -16.60 3.16
CA ALA A 339 20.74 -17.91 3.63
C ALA A 339 20.15 -17.81 5.05
N GLY A 340 19.00 -18.45 5.29
CA GLY A 340 18.29 -18.40 6.57
C GLY A 340 17.16 -17.37 6.67
N VAL A 341 16.90 -16.58 5.62
CA VAL A 341 15.81 -15.58 5.62
C VAL A 341 14.59 -16.07 4.82
N SER A 342 13.49 -16.32 5.53
CA SER A 342 12.23 -16.80 4.95
C SER A 342 11.43 -15.65 4.34
N LEU A 343 11.20 -15.67 3.02
CA LEU A 343 10.17 -14.82 2.39
C LEU A 343 8.73 -15.28 2.64
N PRO A 344 8.41 -16.59 2.72
CA PRO A 344 7.05 -17.04 2.99
C PRO A 344 6.46 -16.38 4.22
N ARG A 345 5.32 -15.71 4.05
CA ARG A 345 4.65 -15.04 5.18
C ARG A 345 3.14 -14.96 5.03
N VAL A 346 2.46 -15.07 6.17
CA VAL A 346 1.01 -14.86 6.32
C VAL A 346 0.78 -13.85 7.45
N GLY A 347 -0.28 -13.04 7.36
CA GLY A 347 -0.58 -12.01 8.35
C GLY A 347 0.44 -10.86 8.36
N HIS A 348 1.12 -10.63 7.25
CA HIS A 348 2.00 -9.48 7.09
C HIS A 348 1.22 -8.26 6.59
N SER A 349 1.78 -7.07 6.74
CA SER A 349 1.31 -5.87 6.03
C SER A 349 2.11 -5.69 4.74
N ALA A 350 1.45 -5.22 3.68
CA ALA A 350 2.10 -4.78 2.44
C ALA A 350 1.43 -3.49 1.97
N THR A 351 2.16 -2.38 1.98
CA THR A 351 1.62 -1.04 1.76
C THR A 351 2.38 -0.32 0.66
N SER A 352 1.65 0.36 -0.24
CA SER A 352 2.26 1.22 -1.24
C SER A 352 2.87 2.43 -0.54
N ILE A 353 4.15 2.68 -0.78
CA ILE A 353 4.89 3.83 -0.26
C ILE A 353 5.34 4.71 -1.43
N ILE A 354 5.76 5.93 -1.12
CA ILE A 354 6.26 6.90 -2.10
C ILE A 354 7.35 6.30 -3.00
N GLY A 355 7.34 6.69 -4.28
CA GLY A 355 8.29 6.16 -5.27
C GLY A 355 7.89 4.84 -5.91
N GLY A 356 6.61 4.44 -5.81
CA GLY A 356 6.09 3.25 -6.48
C GLY A 356 6.75 1.98 -5.95
N ARG A 357 6.74 1.80 -4.63
CA ARG A 357 7.35 0.66 -3.93
C ARG A 357 6.37 0.05 -2.96
N LEU A 358 6.51 -1.25 -2.72
CA LEU A 358 5.71 -1.96 -1.73
C LEU A 358 6.57 -2.23 -0.49
N LEU A 359 6.19 -1.65 0.65
CA LEU A 359 6.82 -1.92 1.93
C LEU A 359 6.08 -3.06 2.64
N ILE A 360 6.81 -4.10 3.01
CA ILE A 360 6.31 -5.31 3.67
C ILE A 360 6.90 -5.41 5.06
N HIS A 361 6.04 -5.65 6.05
CA HIS A 361 6.45 -5.79 7.44
C HIS A 361 5.77 -6.97 8.14
N GLY A 362 6.55 -7.70 8.93
CA GLY A 362 6.10 -8.76 9.82
C GLY A 362 5.45 -9.96 9.13
N GLY A 363 4.48 -10.57 9.82
CA GLY A 363 3.87 -11.84 9.46
C GLY A 363 4.57 -13.03 10.12
N GLU A 364 4.07 -14.23 9.86
CA GLU A 364 4.63 -15.48 10.38
C GLU A 364 4.95 -16.48 9.25
N ASP A 365 5.92 -17.36 9.50
CA ASP A 365 6.27 -18.46 8.59
C ASP A 365 5.45 -19.73 8.84
N SER A 366 5.79 -20.84 8.17
CA SER A 366 5.10 -22.13 8.32
C SER A 366 5.28 -22.77 9.70
N LEU A 367 6.32 -22.40 10.44
CA LEU A 367 6.60 -22.83 11.79
C LEU A 367 6.03 -21.86 12.84
N ARG A 368 5.25 -20.86 12.40
CA ARG A 368 4.69 -19.78 13.22
C ARG A 368 5.74 -18.89 13.87
N HIS A 369 6.96 -18.84 13.33
CA HIS A 369 7.92 -17.83 13.74
C HIS A 369 7.46 -16.48 13.20
N ARG A 370 7.13 -15.57 14.11
CA ARG A 370 6.77 -14.20 13.79
C ARG A 370 8.00 -13.40 13.37
N LYS A 371 7.77 -12.42 12.51
CA LYS A 371 8.82 -11.58 11.91
C LYS A 371 8.63 -10.13 12.34
N ASP A 372 9.73 -9.41 12.37
CA ASP A 372 9.83 -7.96 12.60
C ASP A 372 10.53 -7.25 11.43
N ASP A 373 10.89 -7.99 10.38
CA ASP A 373 11.67 -7.49 9.26
C ASP A 373 10.89 -6.52 8.36
N PHE A 374 11.64 -5.61 7.71
CA PHE A 374 11.13 -4.70 6.70
C PHE A 374 11.72 -5.05 5.33
N TRP A 375 10.85 -5.19 4.34
CA TRP A 375 11.23 -5.47 2.97
C TRP A 375 10.60 -4.46 2.02
N VAL A 376 11.37 -4.02 1.04
CA VAL A 376 10.85 -3.26 -0.09
C VAL A 376 10.89 -4.10 -1.34
N LEU A 377 9.78 -4.12 -2.05
CA LEU A 377 9.68 -4.61 -3.41
C LEU A 377 9.52 -3.43 -4.37
N ASP A 378 10.47 -3.29 -5.30
CA ASP A 378 10.38 -2.31 -6.38
C ASP A 378 9.44 -2.78 -7.50
N ILE A 379 8.33 -2.05 -7.67
CA ILE A 379 7.26 -2.35 -8.63
C ILE A 379 7.23 -1.37 -9.81
N SER A 380 8.08 -0.33 -9.81
CA SER A 380 8.09 0.78 -10.78
C SER A 380 8.27 0.33 -12.25
N HIS A 381 8.89 -0.82 -12.48
CA HIS A 381 9.15 -1.37 -13.82
C HIS A 381 8.29 -2.60 -14.18
N ILE A 382 7.20 -2.88 -13.48
CA ILE A 382 6.27 -3.95 -13.88
C ILE A 382 5.43 -3.44 -15.07
N SER A 383 6.01 -3.52 -16.28
CA SER A 383 5.31 -3.18 -17.53
C SER A 383 4.82 -4.43 -18.26
N LEU A 384 3.50 -4.51 -18.44
CA LEU A 384 2.74 -5.61 -19.02
C LEU A 384 2.73 -5.63 -20.57
N GLU A 385 3.04 -4.53 -21.26
CA GLU A 385 3.16 -4.52 -22.74
C GLU A 385 4.21 -5.51 -23.26
N LYS A 386 5.19 -5.85 -22.41
CA LYS A 386 6.23 -6.84 -22.66
C LYS A 386 5.88 -8.24 -22.12
N MET A 387 4.63 -8.50 -21.72
CA MET A 387 4.11 -9.78 -21.22
C MET A 387 3.19 -10.51 -22.25
N HIS A 388 3.40 -10.29 -23.55
CA HIS A 388 2.73 -11.04 -24.63
C HIS A 388 3.20 -12.51 -24.66
N PRO A 389 2.29 -13.50 -24.80
CA PRO A 389 2.63 -14.93 -24.74
C PRO A 389 3.52 -15.45 -25.88
N ALA A 390 3.59 -14.74 -27.01
CA ALA A 390 4.36 -15.19 -28.19
C ALA A 390 5.89 -15.05 -28.05
N ARG A 391 6.40 -14.52 -26.92
CA ARG A 391 7.84 -14.42 -26.62
C ARG A 391 8.21 -15.01 -25.25
N LEU A 392 7.45 -16.00 -24.77
CA LEU A 392 7.62 -16.59 -23.44
C LEU A 392 8.80 -17.60 -23.36
N ASN A 393 9.98 -17.24 -23.86
CA ASN A 393 11.23 -17.99 -23.61
C ASN A 393 12.18 -17.30 -22.61
N SER A 394 11.74 -16.22 -21.95
CA SER A 394 12.47 -15.66 -20.81
C SER A 394 11.54 -15.52 -19.62
N LYS A 395 11.73 -16.36 -18.60
CA LYS A 395 11.31 -16.09 -17.22
C LYS A 395 11.71 -14.65 -16.89
N ARG A 396 10.75 -13.73 -16.87
CA ARG A 396 11.03 -12.34 -16.50
C ARG A 396 11.17 -12.30 -14.99
N MET A 397 12.42 -12.36 -14.55
CA MET A 397 12.78 -12.43 -13.14
C MET A 397 12.75 -11.03 -12.56
N LEU A 398 12.10 -10.82 -11.42
CA LEU A 398 12.39 -9.66 -10.57
C LEU A 398 13.72 -9.88 -9.82
N ALA A 399 14.78 -10.28 -10.55
CA ALA A 399 16.12 -10.34 -9.99
C ALA A 399 16.47 -8.93 -9.46
N ASN A 400 16.97 -8.87 -8.22
CA ASN A 400 17.41 -7.64 -7.54
C ASN A 400 16.31 -6.63 -7.12
N LYS A 401 15.02 -7.00 -7.09
CA LYS A 401 13.94 -6.05 -6.71
C LYS A 401 13.49 -6.10 -5.26
N TRP A 402 13.82 -7.18 -4.55
CA TRP A 402 13.59 -7.30 -3.12
C TRP A 402 14.81 -6.79 -2.37
N ARG A 403 14.57 -5.87 -1.42
CA ARG A 403 15.62 -5.39 -0.52
C ARG A 403 15.11 -5.39 0.91
N ARG A 404 15.86 -6.02 1.80
CA ARG A 404 15.64 -5.86 3.24
C ARG A 404 16.12 -4.47 3.64
N LEU A 405 15.27 -3.72 4.33
CA LEU A 405 15.64 -2.42 4.86
C LEU A 405 16.32 -2.58 6.22
N LYS A 406 17.29 -1.70 6.50
CA LYS A 406 17.76 -1.49 7.87
C LYS A 406 16.68 -0.75 8.64
N HIS A 407 16.54 -1.01 9.94
CA HIS A 407 15.66 -0.21 10.78
C HIS A 407 16.46 0.39 11.94
N GLU A 408 16.18 1.65 12.24
CA GLU A 408 16.79 2.44 13.30
C GLU A 408 15.70 2.93 14.28
N GLY A 409 16.12 3.49 15.41
CA GLY A 409 15.21 3.97 16.45
C GLY A 409 14.56 2.84 17.26
N TYR A 410 13.25 2.95 17.49
CA TYR A 410 12.46 1.98 18.23
C TYR A 410 12.49 0.59 17.57
N LYS A 411 12.48 -0.48 18.36
CA LYS A 411 12.49 -1.87 17.83
C LYS A 411 11.14 -2.51 18.10
N PRO A 412 10.19 -2.47 17.15
CA PRO A 412 8.92 -3.16 17.32
C PRO A 412 9.15 -4.67 17.41
N GLY A 413 8.41 -5.33 18.29
CA GLY A 413 8.47 -6.79 18.41
C GLY A 413 7.92 -7.52 17.19
N CYS A 414 8.32 -8.80 17.04
CA CYS A 414 7.81 -9.69 16.01
C CYS A 414 6.29 -9.86 16.09
N ARG A 415 5.59 -9.65 14.97
CA ARG A 415 4.12 -9.64 14.95
C ARG A 415 3.53 -10.22 13.66
N SER A 416 2.29 -10.65 13.75
CA SER A 416 1.47 -11.13 12.62
C SER A 416 0.02 -10.70 12.80
N PHE A 417 -0.75 -10.61 11.72
CA PHE A 417 -2.13 -10.16 11.70
C PHE A 417 -2.32 -8.76 12.34
N HIS A 418 -1.26 -7.95 12.34
CA HIS A 418 -1.33 -6.51 12.56
C HIS A 418 -1.89 -5.82 11.31
N ARG A 419 -2.20 -4.53 11.43
CA ARG A 419 -2.48 -3.68 10.26
C ARG A 419 -1.52 -2.52 10.18
N ALA A 420 -1.29 -2.10 8.94
CA ALA A 420 -0.52 -0.92 8.65
C ALA A 420 -1.20 -0.10 7.56
N CYS A 421 -1.11 1.22 7.67
CA CYS A 421 -1.61 2.17 6.67
C CYS A 421 -0.63 3.33 6.54
N VAL A 422 -0.61 3.98 5.37
CA VAL A 422 0.33 5.06 5.05
C VAL A 422 -0.43 6.38 5.00
N ASP A 423 0.23 7.45 5.38
CA ASP A 423 -0.29 8.81 5.20
C ASP A 423 -0.32 9.24 3.73
N ASP A 424 -0.89 10.41 3.48
CA ASP A 424 -1.02 10.98 2.14
C ASP A 424 0.34 11.21 1.44
N SER A 425 1.42 11.46 2.20
CA SER A 425 2.76 11.64 1.63
C SER A 425 3.39 10.33 1.13
N GLY A 426 2.90 9.17 1.56
CA GLY A 426 3.53 7.89 1.25
C GLY A 426 4.80 7.60 2.06
N ARG A 427 5.15 8.48 3.02
CA ARG A 427 6.43 8.47 3.76
C ARG A 427 6.30 7.90 5.16
N TYR A 428 5.12 8.02 5.76
CA TYR A 428 4.87 7.64 7.15
C TYR A 428 3.87 6.49 7.20
N LEU A 429 4.33 5.34 7.70
CA LEU A 429 3.51 4.14 7.88
C LEU A 429 3.16 3.99 9.37
N TYR A 430 1.88 3.87 9.68
CA TYR A 430 1.37 3.59 11.02
C TYR A 430 1.07 2.10 11.14
N VAL A 431 1.58 1.46 12.18
CA VAL A 431 1.38 0.03 12.44
C VAL A 431 0.73 -0.16 13.80
N PHE A 432 -0.37 -0.92 13.85
CA PHE A 432 -1.12 -1.18 15.08
C PHE A 432 -1.32 -2.67 15.34
N GLY A 433 -1.12 -3.06 16.61
CA GLY A 433 -1.50 -4.34 17.20
C GLY A 433 -0.89 -5.57 16.51
N GLY A 434 -1.71 -6.62 16.41
CA GLY A 434 -1.32 -7.93 15.89
C GLY A 434 -1.14 -8.97 17.00
N MET A 435 -0.90 -10.21 16.59
CA MET A 435 -0.50 -11.29 17.49
C MET A 435 1.01 -11.27 17.69
N VAL A 436 1.45 -11.42 18.93
CA VAL A 436 2.85 -11.46 19.37
C VAL A 436 3.12 -12.72 20.20
N ASP A 437 4.39 -13.09 20.32
CA ASP A 437 4.82 -14.17 21.21
C ASP A 437 4.79 -13.67 22.68
N GLY A 438 4.12 -14.40 23.58
CA GLY A 438 4.03 -14.05 25.00
C GLY A 438 5.00 -14.83 25.90
N LEU A 439 5.34 -14.26 27.07
CA LEU A 439 6.03 -14.99 28.15
C LEU A 439 5.07 -15.94 28.87
N LEU A 440 5.55 -17.16 29.13
CA LEU A 440 4.91 -18.19 29.94
C LEU A 440 4.68 -17.66 31.37
N GLN A 441 3.43 -17.60 31.84
CA GLN A 441 3.22 -17.90 33.26
C GLN A 441 3.28 -19.43 33.38
N PRO A 442 3.91 -19.99 34.44
CA PRO A 442 4.24 -21.42 34.53
C PRO A 442 3.05 -22.41 34.49
N ALA A 443 1.81 -21.92 34.34
CA ALA A 443 0.60 -22.71 34.24
C ALA A 443 -0.02 -22.79 32.83
N GLU A 444 0.51 -22.09 31.81
CA GLU A 444 -0.10 -22.05 30.48
C GLU A 444 0.84 -22.53 29.35
N PRO A 445 0.42 -23.45 28.48
CA PRO A 445 1.18 -23.83 27.28
C PRO A 445 1.21 -22.65 26.30
N VAL A 446 2.39 -22.27 25.79
CA VAL A 446 2.67 -21.28 24.72
C VAL A 446 1.48 -20.33 24.41
N GLY A 447 1.36 -19.24 25.17
CA GLY A 447 0.23 -18.31 25.04
C GLY A 447 0.40 -17.35 23.86
N LEU A 448 -0.51 -17.41 22.88
CA LEU A 448 -0.71 -16.34 21.89
C LEU A 448 -1.21 -15.09 22.62
N ARG A 449 -0.55 -13.95 22.44
CA ARG A 449 -1.01 -12.66 22.96
C ARG A 449 -1.36 -11.71 21.84
N PHE A 450 -2.28 -10.80 22.13
CA PHE A 450 -2.56 -9.66 21.28
C PHE A 450 -1.76 -8.46 21.77
N ASP A 451 -1.29 -7.65 20.83
CA ASP A 451 -0.59 -6.40 21.11
C ASP A 451 -1.52 -5.20 20.82
N GLY A 452 -1.35 -4.13 21.58
CA GLY A 452 -2.07 -2.86 21.46
C GLY A 452 -1.14 -1.70 21.11
N GLU A 453 0.10 -2.01 20.74
CA GLU A 453 1.07 -1.00 20.37
C GLU A 453 0.73 -0.30 19.04
N LEU A 454 0.89 1.03 19.04
CA LEU A 454 0.95 1.87 17.84
C LEU A 454 2.38 2.41 17.67
N PHE A 455 2.97 2.20 16.51
CA PHE A 455 4.25 2.79 16.15
C PHE A 455 4.25 3.36 14.73
N LEU A 456 5.07 4.38 14.53
CA LEU A 456 5.37 5.03 13.27
C LEU A 456 6.59 4.36 12.64
N VAL A 457 6.55 4.18 11.34
CA VAL A 457 7.70 3.80 10.51
C VAL A 457 7.88 4.92 9.48
N GLU A 458 8.96 5.66 9.60
CA GLU A 458 9.34 6.74 8.70
C GLU A 458 10.37 6.24 7.70
N LEU A 459 10.18 6.53 6.41
CA LEU A 459 11.22 6.31 5.41
C LEU A 459 12.36 7.29 5.61
N VAL A 460 13.59 6.78 5.78
CA VAL A 460 14.78 7.60 5.93
C VAL A 460 15.23 8.07 4.54
N LEU A 461 15.18 9.38 4.34
CA LEU A 461 15.62 10.05 3.13
C LEU A 461 17.00 10.67 3.44
N GLN A 462 18.07 9.98 3.05
CA GLN A 462 19.46 10.34 3.39
C GLN A 462 19.84 11.72 2.80
N LEU A 463 20.28 12.65 3.64
CA LEU A 463 20.82 13.97 3.24
C LEU A 463 22.18 13.88 2.55
#